data_AF-A0AAE8L7L8-F1
#
_entry.id   AF-A0AAE8L7L8-F1
#
_cell.length_a   1.000
_cell.length_b   1.000
_cell.length_c   1.000
_cell.angle_alpha   90.00
_cell.angle_beta   90.00
_cell.angle_gamma   90.00
#
_symmetry.space_group_name_H-M   'P 1'
#
loop_
_entity.id
_entity.type
_entity.pdbx_description
1 polymer ?
#
loop_
_entity_poly.entity_id
_entity_poly.type
_entity_poly.pdbx_seq_one_letter_code
_entity_poly.pdbx_strand_id
1 'polypeptide(L)'
;MSLDTLLAALGDAPIADLSQRHVANALRARPRDRTSLQSFLSFLASEDGPKLTIAKPRQDPAAQRRRLQADIRKCRKRLHRTRDVVEARALIAVLISRIFTLPLSRVLSLKRSEVAVTPKAVTLWKDGEGLTLDEPLANVFREWISLAGSWRSPGYPWVFPSRDGLRPASEGSIAYHLKKRPSVSEADPGPS
;
A
#
# COMPACT_ATOMS: atom_id res chain seq x y z
N MET A 1 3.37 -22.56 9.28
CA MET A 1 4.40 -22.73 10.32
C MET A 1 4.09 -24.02 11.04
N SER A 2 5.07 -24.93 11.23
CA SER A 2 4.84 -26.13 12.06
C SER A 2 4.79 -25.72 13.53
N LEU A 3 3.99 -26.44 14.33
CA LEU A 3 3.88 -26.24 15.77
C LEU A 3 5.25 -26.34 16.46
N ASP A 4 6.10 -27.27 16.01
CA ASP A 4 7.46 -27.48 16.54
C ASP A 4 8.34 -26.24 16.41
N THR A 5 8.18 -25.48 15.33
CA THR A 5 8.97 -24.27 15.08
C THR A 5 8.53 -23.12 16.00
N LEU A 6 7.27 -23.13 16.43
CA LEU A 6 6.71 -22.10 17.31
C LEU A 6 7.07 -22.41 18.77
N LEU A 7 7.05 -23.68 19.15
CA LEU A 7 7.53 -24.16 20.46
C LEU A 7 9.03 -23.88 20.63
N ALA A 8 9.85 -24.20 19.62
CA ALA A 8 11.28 -23.87 19.65
C ALA A 8 11.57 -22.37 19.81
N ALA A 9 10.70 -21.49 19.30
CA ALA A 9 10.85 -20.04 19.45
C ALA A 9 10.48 -19.53 20.85
N LEU A 10 9.64 -20.25 21.59
CA LEU A 10 9.25 -19.97 22.97
C LEU A 10 10.27 -20.52 23.99
N GLY A 11 11.17 -21.41 23.55
CA GLY A 11 12.17 -22.10 24.37
C GLY A 11 11.66 -23.43 24.90
N ASP A 12 12.49 -24.13 25.67
CA ASP A 12 12.19 -25.48 26.19
C ASP A 12 11.32 -25.47 27.47
N ALA A 13 10.73 -24.33 27.81
CA ALA A 13 9.86 -24.22 28.97
C ALA A 13 8.57 -25.03 28.75
N PRO A 14 8.10 -25.81 29.75
CA PRO A 14 6.79 -26.42 29.71
C PRO A 14 5.69 -25.37 29.45
N ILE A 15 4.60 -25.77 28.79
CA ILE A 15 3.49 -24.87 28.46
C ILE A 15 2.95 -24.15 29.72
N ALA A 16 2.90 -24.84 30.86
CA ALA A 16 2.47 -24.30 32.15
C ALA A 16 3.38 -23.18 32.69
N ASP A 17 4.67 -23.20 32.32
CA ASP A 17 5.70 -22.26 32.79
C ASP A 17 5.97 -21.13 31.79
N LEU A 18 5.16 -21.04 30.73
CA LEU A 18 5.28 -19.95 29.77
C LEU A 18 4.99 -18.61 30.45
N SER A 19 5.86 -17.64 30.20
CA SER A 19 5.80 -16.30 30.78
C SER A 19 5.81 -15.24 29.70
N GLN A 20 5.47 -14.00 30.07
CA GLN A 20 5.54 -12.85 29.16
C GLN A 20 6.96 -12.63 28.62
N ARG A 21 7.99 -13.07 29.35
CA ARG A 21 9.40 -13.00 28.90
C ARG A 21 9.66 -13.94 27.72
N HIS A 22 9.11 -15.16 27.75
CA HIS A 22 9.23 -16.12 26.64
C HIS A 22 8.55 -15.58 25.38
N VAL A 23 7.34 -15.02 25.53
CA VAL A 23 6.61 -14.36 24.43
C VAL A 23 7.40 -13.18 23.87
N ALA A 24 7.95 -12.32 24.73
CA ALA A 24 8.75 -11.17 24.30
C ALA A 24 10.04 -11.59 23.56
N ASN A 25 10.71 -12.64 24.02
CA ASN A 25 11.92 -13.17 23.39
C ASN A 25 11.61 -13.80 22.02
N ALA A 26 10.54 -14.60 21.93
CA ALA A 26 10.08 -15.18 20.66
C ALA A 26 9.79 -14.09 19.62
N LEU A 27 9.13 -13.00 20.03
CA LEU A 27 8.81 -11.87 19.15
C LEU A 27 10.04 -11.05 18.74
N ARG A 28 11.06 -10.96 19.59
CA ARG A 28 12.34 -10.31 19.23
C ARG A 28 13.10 -11.14 18.21
N ALA A 29 13.16 -12.45 18.40
CA ALA A 29 13.82 -13.36 17.45
C ALA A 29 13.06 -13.43 16.12
N ARG A 30 11.72 -13.42 16.16
CA ARG A 30 10.85 -13.62 14.99
C ARG A 30 9.65 -12.67 14.97
N PRO A 31 9.85 -11.39 14.64
CA PRO A 31 8.77 -10.40 14.66
C PRO A 31 7.68 -10.65 13.60
N ARG A 32 7.99 -11.40 12.54
CA ARG A 32 7.04 -11.75 11.46
C ARG A 32 5.99 -12.77 11.88
N ASP A 33 6.25 -13.53 12.95
CA ASP A 33 5.40 -14.66 13.37
C ASP A 33 4.35 -14.26 14.42
N ARG A 34 4.17 -12.95 14.62
CA ARG A 34 3.26 -12.36 15.62
C ARG A 34 1.83 -12.89 15.53
N THR A 35 1.28 -13.05 14.32
CA THR A 35 -0.09 -13.53 14.14
C THR A 35 -0.24 -14.99 14.57
N SER A 36 0.68 -15.86 14.17
CA SER A 36 0.71 -17.26 14.57
C SER A 36 0.84 -17.39 16.08
N LEU A 37 1.72 -16.60 16.69
CA LEU A 37 1.89 -16.57 18.14
C LEU A 37 0.63 -16.06 18.86
N GLN A 38 -0.04 -15.03 18.32
CA GLN A 38 -1.29 -14.54 18.88
C GLN A 38 -2.39 -15.62 18.87
N SER A 39 -2.52 -16.38 17.78
CA SER A 39 -3.47 -17.49 17.69
C SER A 39 -3.15 -18.59 18.70
N PHE A 40 -1.87 -18.94 18.86
CA PHE A 40 -1.43 -19.94 19.84
C PHE A 40 -1.71 -19.50 21.28
N LEU A 41 -1.39 -18.26 21.64
CA LEU A 41 -1.71 -17.74 22.99
C LEU A 41 -3.22 -17.68 23.26
N SER A 42 -4.02 -17.44 22.22
CA SER A 42 -5.48 -17.45 22.34
C SER A 42 -6.01 -18.86 22.58
N PHE A 43 -5.43 -19.87 21.92
CA PHE A 43 -5.71 -21.29 22.15
C PHE A 43 -5.30 -21.73 23.56
N LEU A 44 -4.12 -21.34 24.04
CA LEU A 44 -3.71 -21.66 25.41
C LEU A 44 -4.68 -21.06 26.44
N ALA A 45 -5.16 -19.84 26.21
CA ALA A 45 -6.12 -19.21 27.10
C ALA A 45 -7.51 -19.87 27.09
N SER A 46 -7.89 -20.60 26.03
CA SER A 46 -9.15 -21.35 25.96
C SER A 46 -9.07 -22.73 26.63
N GLU A 47 -7.87 -23.30 26.75
CA GLU A 47 -7.61 -24.60 27.38
C GLU A 47 -7.17 -24.45 28.86
N ASP A 48 -7.65 -23.41 29.56
CA ASP A 48 -7.28 -23.07 30.94
C ASP A 48 -5.76 -22.88 31.20
N GLY A 49 -5.00 -22.60 30.14
CA GLY A 49 -3.57 -22.29 30.20
C GLY A 49 -3.25 -20.85 30.63
N PRO A 50 -1.95 -20.48 30.66
CA PRO A 50 -1.51 -19.16 31.11
C PRO A 50 -2.02 -18.04 30.18
N LYS A 51 -2.63 -17.01 30.78
CA LYS A 51 -3.16 -15.83 30.08
C LYS A 51 -2.02 -14.87 29.69
N LEU A 52 -1.33 -15.20 28.61
CA LEU A 52 -0.25 -14.40 28.04
C LEU A 52 -0.74 -13.52 26.89
N THR A 53 -0.11 -12.38 26.68
CA THR A 53 -0.59 -11.38 25.73
C THR A 53 0.55 -10.73 24.99
N ILE A 54 0.41 -10.57 23.69
CA ILE A 54 1.35 -9.80 22.91
C ILE A 54 1.04 -8.31 23.09
N ALA A 55 1.94 -7.58 23.77
CA ALA A 55 1.82 -6.12 23.89
C ALA A 55 1.66 -5.50 22.49
N LYS A 56 0.60 -4.71 22.30
CA LYS A 56 0.44 -3.93 21.07
C LYS A 56 1.67 -3.02 20.93
N PRO A 57 2.32 -2.97 19.76
CA PRO A 57 3.41 -2.03 19.58
C PRO A 57 2.87 -0.63 19.88
N ARG A 58 3.51 0.09 20.81
CA ARG A 58 3.19 1.48 21.09
C ARG A 58 3.34 2.25 19.78
N GLN A 59 2.21 2.57 19.16
CA GLN A 59 2.18 3.46 18.00
C GLN A 59 2.32 4.86 18.55
N ASP A 60 3.51 5.46 18.38
CA ASP A 60 3.69 6.89 18.60
C ASP A 60 3.02 7.63 17.42
N PRO A 61 1.92 8.38 17.65
CA PRO A 61 1.21 9.09 16.60
C PRO A 61 2.12 10.12 15.89
N ALA A 62 3.05 10.74 16.62
CA ALA A 62 4.00 11.69 16.04
C ALA A 62 4.99 10.99 15.10
N ALA A 63 5.52 9.83 15.50
CA ALA A 63 6.38 9.01 14.65
C ALA A 63 5.63 8.53 13.39
N GLN A 64 4.37 8.13 13.51
CA GLN A 64 3.56 7.71 12.36
C GLN A 64 3.33 8.87 11.38
N ARG A 65 3.00 10.07 11.88
CA ARG A 65 2.86 11.27 11.05
C ARG A 65 4.16 11.63 10.33
N ARG A 66 5.30 11.56 11.02
CA ARG A 66 6.63 11.80 10.42
C ARG A 66 6.94 10.79 9.32
N ARG A 67 6.66 9.50 9.53
CA ARG A 67 6.84 8.45 8.52
C ARG A 67 5.97 8.70 7.29
N LEU A 68 4.69 9.01 7.49
CA LEU A 68 3.77 9.33 6.40
C LEU A 68 4.27 10.53 5.58
N GLN A 69 4.73 11.61 6.24
CA GLN A 69 5.27 12.77 5.54
C GLN A 69 6.55 12.44 4.76
N ALA A 70 7.46 11.65 5.34
CA ALA A 70 8.68 11.21 4.64
C ALA A 70 8.33 10.38 3.40
N ASP A 71 7.35 9.49 3.53
CA ASP A 71 6.85 8.65 2.46
C ASP A 71 6.17 9.46 1.33
N ILE A 72 5.36 10.47 1.67
CA ILE A 72 4.78 11.40 0.69
C ILE A 72 5.88 12.15 -0.07
N ARG A 73 6.87 12.70 0.66
CA ARG A 73 8.02 13.40 0.05
C ARG A 73 8.80 12.48 -0.90
N LYS A 74 9.04 11.23 -0.49
CA LYS A 74 9.72 10.22 -1.31
C LYS A 74 8.93 9.91 -2.58
N CYS A 75 7.62 9.70 -2.48
CA CYS A 75 6.75 9.45 -3.63
C CYS A 75 6.73 10.63 -4.59
N ARG A 76 6.60 11.88 -4.10
CA ARG A 76 6.66 13.08 -4.92
C ARG A 76 7.99 13.18 -5.67
N LYS A 77 9.12 12.99 -4.98
CA LYS A 77 10.45 13.02 -5.61
C LYS A 77 10.63 11.94 -6.68
N ARG A 78 10.08 10.75 -6.46
CA ARG A 78 10.12 9.65 -7.43
C ARG A 78 9.23 9.94 -8.65
N LEU A 79 8.06 10.52 -8.43
CA LEU A 79 7.13 10.89 -9.50
C LEU A 79 7.72 11.94 -10.46
N HIS A 80 8.46 12.93 -9.95
CA HIS A 80 9.14 13.92 -10.79
C HIS A 80 10.30 13.34 -11.63
N ARG A 81 10.78 12.13 -11.30
CA ARG A 81 11.95 11.52 -11.95
C ARG A 81 11.60 10.40 -12.89
N THR A 82 10.44 9.76 -12.69
CA THR A 82 10.07 8.62 -13.53
C THR A 82 9.65 9.09 -14.92
N ARG A 83 10.05 8.31 -15.93
CA ARG A 83 9.56 8.44 -17.31
C ARG A 83 8.58 7.32 -17.65
N ASP A 84 8.37 6.37 -16.74
CA ASP A 84 7.44 5.25 -16.92
C ASP A 84 6.03 5.71 -16.51
N VAL A 85 5.12 5.74 -17.49
CA VAL A 85 3.72 6.14 -17.33
C VAL A 85 3.00 5.23 -16.32
N VAL A 86 3.34 3.93 -16.28
CA VAL A 86 2.73 2.96 -15.39
C VAL A 86 3.20 3.19 -13.95
N GLU A 87 4.49 3.48 -13.77
CA GLU A 87 5.05 3.86 -12.47
C GLU A 87 4.48 5.20 -11.99
N ALA A 88 4.42 6.21 -12.86
CA ALA A 88 3.84 7.52 -12.56
C ALA A 88 2.39 7.38 -12.08
N ARG A 89 1.58 6.62 -12.82
CA ARG A 89 0.20 6.29 -12.46
C ARG A 89 0.09 5.64 -11.09
N ALA A 90 0.95 4.67 -10.80
CA ALA A 90 0.98 3.99 -9.50
C ALA A 90 1.35 4.95 -8.36
N LEU A 91 2.31 5.85 -8.59
CA LEU A 91 2.72 6.87 -7.62
C LEU A 91 1.61 7.89 -7.36
N ILE A 92 0.88 8.32 -8.39
CA ILE A 92 -0.27 9.23 -8.27
C ILE A 92 -1.35 8.61 -7.37
N ALA A 93 -1.76 7.36 -7.63
CA ALA A 93 -2.75 6.67 -6.81
C ALA A 93 -2.34 6.59 -5.34
N VAL A 94 -1.08 6.24 -5.08
CA VAL A 94 -0.52 6.16 -3.72
C VAL A 94 -0.46 7.54 -3.05
N LEU A 95 -0.12 8.59 -3.79
CA LEU A 95 -0.10 9.95 -3.25
C LEU A 95 -1.49 10.43 -2.84
N ILE A 96 -2.50 10.21 -3.68
CA ILE A 96 -3.90 10.55 -3.36
C ILE A 96 -4.34 9.79 -2.09
N SER A 97 -4.14 8.47 -2.05
CA SER A 97 -4.48 7.65 -0.88
C SER A 97 -3.82 8.18 0.40
N ARG A 98 -2.54 8.55 0.34
CA ARG A 98 -1.80 9.02 1.53
C ARG A 98 -2.15 10.43 1.98
N ILE A 99 -2.36 11.35 1.04
CA ILE A 99 -2.66 12.76 1.34
C ILE A 99 -4.05 12.89 1.95
N PHE A 100 -5.03 12.19 1.37
CA PHE A 100 -6.42 12.23 1.83
C PHE A 100 -6.74 11.12 2.84
N THR A 101 -5.75 10.34 3.27
CA THR A 101 -5.91 9.23 4.22
C THR A 101 -6.99 8.22 3.83
N LEU A 102 -7.11 7.95 2.53
CA LEU A 102 -8.10 7.04 1.97
C LEU A 102 -7.51 5.63 1.76
N PRO A 103 -8.33 4.57 1.88
CA PRO A 103 -7.93 3.25 1.41
C PRO A 103 -7.48 3.30 -0.05
N LEU A 104 -6.37 2.65 -0.39
CA LEU A 104 -5.85 2.64 -1.76
C LEU A 104 -6.87 2.00 -2.71
N SER A 105 -7.54 0.93 -2.29
CA SER A 105 -8.68 0.33 -3.01
C SER A 105 -9.75 1.34 -3.43
N ARG A 106 -10.15 2.29 -2.56
CA ARG A 106 -11.12 3.36 -2.88
C ARG A 106 -10.61 4.29 -3.98
N VAL A 107 -9.31 4.60 -3.96
CA VAL A 107 -8.68 5.41 -5.01
C VAL A 107 -8.63 4.66 -6.34
N LEU A 108 -8.29 3.37 -6.31
CA LEU A 108 -8.17 2.55 -7.53
C LEU A 108 -9.53 2.27 -8.18
N SER A 109 -10.61 2.24 -7.38
CA SER A 109 -11.98 2.14 -7.89
C SER A 109 -12.55 3.47 -8.43
N LEU A 110 -11.76 4.54 -8.51
CA LEU A 110 -12.23 5.81 -9.04
C LEU A 110 -12.57 5.69 -10.54
N LYS A 111 -13.80 6.06 -10.90
CA LYS A 111 -14.25 6.11 -12.30
C LYS A 111 -13.96 7.46 -12.91
N ARG A 112 -13.79 7.49 -14.24
CA ARG A 112 -13.56 8.74 -14.98
C ARG A 112 -14.73 9.69 -14.89
N SER A 113 -15.95 9.15 -14.89
CA SER A 113 -17.17 9.96 -14.73
C SER A 113 -17.18 10.75 -13.42
N GLU A 114 -16.53 10.23 -12.37
CA GLU A 114 -16.44 10.82 -11.05
C GLU A 114 -15.30 11.86 -10.93
N VAL A 115 -14.54 12.10 -12.00
CA VAL A 115 -13.44 13.07 -12.01
C VAL A 115 -13.79 14.25 -12.91
N ALA A 116 -13.66 15.45 -12.36
CA ALA A 116 -13.70 16.69 -13.11
C ALA A 116 -12.30 17.27 -13.22
N VAL A 117 -11.79 17.41 -14.45
CA VAL A 117 -10.50 18.02 -14.74
C VAL A 117 -10.73 19.36 -15.43
N THR A 118 -10.24 20.44 -14.83
CA THR A 118 -10.24 21.79 -15.40
C THR A 118 -8.81 22.34 -15.41
N PRO A 119 -8.53 23.43 -16.14
CA PRO A 119 -7.22 24.08 -16.08
C PRO A 119 -6.82 24.54 -14.67
N LYS A 120 -7.80 24.85 -13.80
CA LYS A 120 -7.56 25.42 -12.46
C LYS A 120 -7.62 24.39 -11.34
N ALA A 121 -8.30 23.27 -11.54
CA ALA A 121 -8.55 22.29 -10.47
C ALA A 121 -8.78 20.89 -11.02
N VAL A 122 -8.44 19.89 -10.21
CA VAL A 122 -8.84 18.50 -10.40
C VAL A 122 -9.69 18.10 -9.21
N THR A 123 -10.94 17.70 -9.45
CA THR A 123 -11.86 17.24 -8.41
C THR A 123 -12.17 15.76 -8.62
N LEU A 124 -11.98 14.97 -7.57
CA LEU A 124 -12.27 13.54 -7.51
C LEU A 124 -13.59 13.30 -6.76
N TRP A 125 -14.34 12.27 -7.13
CA TRP A 125 -15.67 11.99 -6.58
C TRP A 125 -16.62 13.19 -6.65
N LYS A 126 -16.67 13.85 -7.81
CA LYS A 126 -17.39 15.12 -8.04
C LYS A 126 -18.89 15.07 -7.69
N ASP A 127 -19.50 13.90 -7.80
CA ASP A 127 -20.95 13.68 -7.58
C ASP A 127 -21.26 13.30 -6.11
N GLY A 128 -20.28 13.39 -5.20
CA GLY A 128 -20.40 13.05 -3.78
C GLY A 128 -19.59 13.99 -2.88
N GLU A 129 -18.78 13.45 -1.97
CA GLU A 129 -17.97 14.24 -1.01
C GLU A 129 -16.89 15.14 -1.64
N GLY A 130 -16.65 15.06 -2.96
CA GLY A 130 -15.86 16.01 -3.74
C GLY A 130 -14.49 16.38 -3.14
N LEU A 131 -13.42 15.66 -3.52
CA LEU A 131 -12.06 16.00 -3.09
C LEU A 131 -11.30 16.74 -4.19
N THR A 132 -10.95 17.99 -3.93
CA THR A 132 -10.10 18.78 -4.83
C THR A 132 -8.62 18.49 -4.55
N LEU A 133 -7.86 18.19 -5.60
CA LEU A 133 -6.42 18.05 -5.53
C LEU A 133 -5.78 19.45 -5.47
N ASP A 134 -4.93 19.67 -4.47
CA ASP A 134 -4.11 20.86 -4.40
C ASP A 134 -2.91 20.79 -5.35
N GLU A 135 -2.38 21.95 -5.73
CA GLU A 135 -1.09 22.01 -6.39
C GLU A 135 0.05 21.59 -5.45
N PRO A 136 1.11 20.93 -5.95
CA PRO A 136 1.39 20.61 -7.36
C PRO A 136 0.78 19.29 -7.86
N LEU A 137 0.03 18.57 -7.01
CA LEU A 137 -0.48 17.23 -7.35
C LEU A 137 -1.52 17.30 -8.47
N ALA A 138 -2.36 18.34 -8.47
CA ALA A 138 -3.31 18.59 -9.54
C ALA A 138 -2.62 18.75 -10.90
N ASN A 139 -1.52 19.52 -10.98
CA ASN A 139 -0.75 19.64 -12.21
C ASN A 139 -0.22 18.30 -12.72
N VAL A 140 0.42 17.53 -11.84
CA VAL A 140 0.96 16.21 -12.23
C VAL A 140 -0.14 15.25 -12.68
N PHE A 141 -1.31 15.31 -12.05
CA PHE A 141 -2.47 14.53 -12.46
C PHE A 141 -2.97 14.92 -13.86
N ARG A 142 -3.06 16.23 -14.16
CA ARG A 142 -3.44 16.75 -15.48
C ARG A 142 -2.46 16.33 -16.56
N GLU A 143 -1.16 16.51 -16.32
CA GLU A 143 -0.10 16.10 -17.24
C GLU A 143 -0.20 14.61 -17.53
N TRP A 144 -0.31 13.78 -16.49
CA TRP A 144 -0.46 12.33 -16.65
C TRP A 144 -1.69 11.96 -17.48
N ILE A 145 -2.87 12.53 -17.21
CA ILE A 145 -4.08 12.25 -17.99
C ILE A 145 -3.93 12.64 -19.45
N SER A 146 -3.23 13.75 -19.73
CA SER A 146 -3.01 14.21 -21.11
C SER A 146 -2.12 13.25 -21.90
N LEU A 147 -1.15 12.61 -21.23
CA LEU A 147 -0.20 11.65 -21.80
C LEU A 147 -0.75 10.21 -21.85
N ALA A 148 -1.64 9.86 -20.92
CA ALA A 148 -2.27 8.55 -20.86
C ALA A 148 -3.35 8.46 -21.95
N GLY A 149 -2.98 7.96 -23.14
CA GLY A 149 -3.92 7.73 -24.25
C GLY A 149 -5.16 6.90 -23.86
N SER A 150 -5.05 6.09 -22.81
CA SER A 150 -6.16 5.33 -22.24
C SER A 150 -7.28 6.21 -21.68
N TRP A 151 -7.01 7.41 -21.16
CA TRP A 151 -8.03 8.33 -20.61
C TRP A 151 -9.10 8.70 -21.64
N ARG A 152 -8.71 8.78 -22.92
CA ARG A 152 -9.59 9.12 -24.03
C ARG A 152 -10.27 7.91 -24.67
N SER A 153 -9.89 6.68 -24.29
CA SER A 153 -10.49 5.46 -24.82
C SER A 153 -11.87 5.23 -24.17
N PRO A 154 -12.98 5.24 -24.95
CA PRO A 154 -14.34 5.15 -24.42
C PRO A 154 -14.69 3.80 -23.77
N GLY A 155 -13.89 2.75 -23.99
CA GLY A 155 -14.13 1.40 -23.46
C GLY A 155 -13.65 1.16 -22.02
N TYR A 156 -12.98 2.11 -21.38
CA TYR A 156 -12.35 1.91 -20.07
C TYR A 156 -12.87 2.91 -19.03
N PRO A 157 -13.78 2.52 -18.12
CA PRO A 157 -14.43 3.47 -17.20
C PRO A 157 -13.53 3.93 -16.04
N TRP A 158 -12.40 3.26 -15.82
CA TRP A 158 -11.55 3.47 -14.65
C TRP A 158 -10.47 4.53 -14.89
N VAL A 159 -10.20 5.34 -13.87
CA VAL A 159 -9.03 6.25 -13.83
C VAL A 159 -7.75 5.43 -13.74
N PHE A 160 -7.75 4.41 -12.87
CA PHE A 160 -6.62 3.51 -12.66
C PHE A 160 -6.98 2.10 -13.18
N PRO A 161 -6.93 1.84 -14.50
CA PRO A 161 -7.31 0.54 -15.05
C PRO A 161 -6.26 -0.54 -14.78
N SER A 162 -6.71 -1.78 -14.65
CA SER A 162 -5.88 -2.99 -14.81
C SER A 162 -5.30 -3.10 -16.23
N ARG A 163 -4.46 -4.12 -16.48
CA ARG A 163 -3.82 -4.31 -17.79
C ARG A 163 -4.81 -4.54 -18.94
N ASP A 164 -5.90 -5.26 -18.68
CA ASP A 164 -7.01 -5.49 -19.61
C ASP A 164 -8.00 -4.32 -19.67
N GLY A 165 -7.90 -3.37 -18.73
CA GLY A 165 -8.72 -2.17 -18.64
C GLY A 165 -10.17 -2.35 -18.21
N LEU A 166 -10.66 -3.60 -18.16
CA LEU A 166 -12.03 -3.93 -17.78
C LEU A 166 -12.29 -3.74 -16.28
N ARG A 167 -11.24 -3.77 -15.46
CA ARG A 167 -11.31 -3.70 -14.00
C ARG A 167 -10.44 -2.57 -13.46
N PRO A 168 -10.67 -2.11 -12.22
CA PRO A 168 -9.71 -1.25 -11.56
C PRO A 168 -8.40 -2.02 -11.29
N ALA A 169 -7.29 -1.30 -11.24
CA ALA A 169 -6.01 -1.86 -10.82
C ALA A 169 -6.12 -2.40 -9.38
N SER A 170 -5.40 -3.48 -9.10
CA SER A 170 -5.32 -4.05 -7.74
C SER A 170 -4.17 -3.44 -6.95
N GLU A 171 -4.27 -3.41 -5.63
CA GLU A 171 -3.16 -2.96 -4.76
C GLU A 171 -1.88 -3.78 -5.00
N GLY A 172 -2.01 -5.07 -5.29
CA GLY A 172 -0.89 -5.94 -5.66
C GLY A 172 -0.19 -5.49 -6.95
N SER A 173 -0.95 -5.08 -7.97
CA SER A 173 -0.38 -4.55 -9.21
C SER A 173 0.36 -3.23 -8.99
N ILE A 174 -0.19 -2.33 -8.17
CA ILE A 174 0.48 -1.10 -7.74
C ILE A 174 1.79 -1.42 -7.01
N ALA A 175 1.76 -2.33 -6.04
CA ALA A 175 2.95 -2.73 -5.30
C ALA A 175 4.03 -3.34 -6.22
N TYR A 176 3.63 -4.13 -7.22
CA TYR A 176 4.54 -4.68 -8.23
C TYR A 176 5.24 -3.58 -9.02
N HIS A 177 4.48 -2.63 -9.58
CA HIS A 177 5.06 -1.52 -10.37
C HIS A 177 5.95 -0.60 -9.53
N LEU A 178 5.64 -0.41 -8.25
CA LEU A 178 6.47 0.39 -7.36
C LEU A 178 7.72 -0.36 -6.85
N LYS A 179 7.75 -1.69 -6.90
CA LYS A 179 8.92 -2.50 -6.54
C LYS A 179 9.87 -2.73 -7.71
N LYS A 180 9.35 -2.77 -8.94
CA LYS A 180 10.18 -2.90 -10.15
C LYS A 180 11.11 -1.67 -10.22
N ARG A 181 12.42 -1.90 -10.20
CA ARG A 181 13.38 -0.88 -10.68
C ARG A 181 13.10 -0.71 -12.18
N PRO A 182 13.23 0.49 -12.76
CA PRO A 182 13.05 0.67 -14.19
C PRO A 182 13.97 -0.32 -14.90
N SER A 183 13.37 -1.28 -15.61
CA SER A 183 14.09 -2.10 -16.57
C SER A 183 14.58 -1.15 -17.65
N VAL A 184 15.89 -1.16 -17.88
CA VAL A 184 16.50 -0.53 -19.05
C VAL A 184 15.71 -0.97 -20.28
N SER A 185 15.40 0.01 -21.11
CA SER A 185 14.77 -0.11 -22.42
C SER A 185 15.27 -1.35 -23.17
N GLU A 186 14.37 -2.25 -23.55
CA GLU A 186 14.55 -3.05 -24.76
C GLU A 186 14.44 -2.06 -25.92
N ALA A 187 15.57 -1.42 -26.25
CA ALA A 187 15.80 -0.90 -27.58
C ALA A 187 16.10 -2.12 -28.44
N ASP A 188 15.14 -2.49 -29.27
CA ASP A 188 15.29 -3.45 -30.36
C ASP A 188 15.67 -2.63 -31.61
N PRO A 189 16.94 -2.63 -32.06
CA PRO A 189 17.25 -2.28 -33.43
C PRO A 189 17.04 -3.54 -34.28
N GLY A 190 15.84 -3.68 -34.83
CA GLY A 190 15.60 -4.62 -35.91
C GLY A 190 16.53 -4.30 -37.10
N PRO A 191 17.07 -5.32 -37.80
CA PRO A 191 18.10 -5.12 -38.80
C PRO A 191 17.51 -4.53 -40.08
N SER A 192 18.28 -3.67 -40.74
CA SER A 192 18.18 -3.39 -42.17
C SER A 192 19.58 -3.28 -42.75
#